data_AF-A0A292Z7H0-F1
#
_entry.id   AF-A0A292Z7H0-F1
#
_cell.length_a   1.000
_cell.length_b   1.000
_cell.length_c   1.000
_cell.angle_alpha   90.00
_cell.angle_beta   90.00
_cell.angle_gamma   90.00
#
_symmetry.space_group_name_H-M   'P 1'
#
loop_
_entity.id
_entity.type
_entity.pdbx_description
1 polymer ?
#
loop_
_entity_poly.entity_id
_entity_poly.type
_entity_poly.pdbx_seq_one_letter_code
_entity_poly.pdbx_strand_id
1 'polypeptide(L)'
;MNTAPDGGPANPRPGRDRQLVDVAADLRRVRDDVNRLRTTVGDLAGTVAEFGPQLLDVQRDLNGLRGLVDELAAATQATENPPADWFTMSAADAEQAWVALGDWVHGVLAGWYQITRAQLPDCWALHRPAFLQVAWLHTSHTQAYLPASHPNQAAEWNTRWLDAALEKVRRHIPESRCRAVTGGPGEHLIDHLETAQHGRDGGPGLPYPTASEASPYPNPYDQQYPTQPHQQRSPDWAEQEVIRADYWGGYFTQAMQADLAWRRGRDEQLATQNTETETRQQPSDDPPPR
;
A
#
# COMPACT_ATOMS: atom_id res chain seq x y z
N MET A 1 -123.33 23.59 33.93
CA MET A 1 -122.29 23.76 34.95
C MET A 1 -120.94 23.47 34.29
N ASN A 2 -120.07 24.49 34.30
CA ASN A 2 -118.60 24.54 34.18
C ASN A 2 -117.94 23.73 33.03
N THR A 3 -117.54 24.33 31.90
CA THR A 3 -116.34 25.18 31.64
C THR A 3 -115.04 24.70 32.24
N ALA A 4 -114.06 24.35 31.40
CA ALA A 4 -112.70 24.95 31.30
C ALA A 4 -111.75 23.98 30.52
N PRO A 5 -110.61 24.44 29.97
CA PRO A 5 -110.56 25.08 28.65
C PRO A 5 -109.43 24.53 27.74
N ASP A 6 -109.46 25.00 26.50
CA ASP A 6 -108.34 25.07 25.56
C ASP A 6 -107.01 25.44 26.21
N GLY A 7 -105.95 24.76 25.77
CA GLY A 7 -104.56 25.10 26.01
C GLY A 7 -103.68 24.61 24.86
N GLY A 8 -103.73 25.30 23.71
CA GLY A 8 -102.60 25.28 22.75
C GLY A 8 -101.43 26.14 23.27
N PRO A 9 -100.44 26.50 22.44
CA PRO A 9 -99.89 25.85 21.26
C PRO A 9 -98.40 25.50 21.44
N ALA A 10 -97.83 24.76 20.48
CA ALA A 10 -96.39 24.52 20.39
C ALA A 10 -95.60 25.84 20.37
N ASN A 11 -94.79 26.06 21.41
CA ASN A 11 -93.89 27.19 21.52
C ASN A 11 -92.52 26.78 20.93
N PRO A 12 -92.09 27.30 19.76
CA PRO A 12 -90.75 27.02 19.25
C PRO A 12 -89.71 27.70 20.13
N ARG A 13 -88.74 26.95 20.63
CA ARG A 13 -87.68 27.45 21.53
C ARG A 13 -86.68 28.32 20.73
N PRO A 14 -86.54 29.62 21.02
CA PRO A 14 -85.71 30.56 20.25
C PRO A 14 -84.18 30.35 20.36
N GLY A 15 -83.71 29.36 21.11
CA GLY A 15 -82.28 29.02 21.23
C GLY A 15 -81.75 28.03 20.17
N ARG A 16 -82.63 27.19 19.60
CA ARG A 16 -82.22 26.14 18.66
C ARG A 16 -81.87 26.70 17.28
N ASP A 17 -82.61 27.71 16.82
CA ASP A 17 -82.39 28.34 15.52
C ASP A 17 -81.08 29.15 15.51
N ARG A 18 -80.73 29.77 16.64
CA ARG A 18 -79.46 30.50 16.79
C ARG A 18 -78.25 29.55 16.76
N GLN A 19 -78.34 28.40 17.44
CA GLN A 19 -77.31 27.36 17.38
C GLN A 19 -77.13 26.78 15.96
N LEU A 20 -78.22 26.62 15.20
CA LEU A 20 -78.15 26.17 13.81
C LEU A 20 -77.49 27.21 12.89
N VAL A 21 -77.74 28.50 13.13
CA VAL A 21 -77.09 29.60 12.40
C VAL A 21 -75.59 29.65 12.71
N ASP A 22 -75.19 29.47 13.97
CA ASP A 22 -73.79 29.45 14.39
C ASP A 22 -73.05 28.25 13.78
N VAL A 23 -73.64 27.05 13.84
CA VAL A 23 -73.09 25.85 13.18
C VAL A 23 -72.96 26.03 11.66
N ALA A 24 -73.93 26.68 11.01
CA ALA A 24 -73.85 26.97 9.57
C ALA A 24 -72.79 28.03 9.22
N ALA A 25 -72.47 28.94 10.15
CA ALA A 25 -71.37 29.88 10.00
C ALA A 25 -70.01 29.18 10.18
N ASP A 26 -69.88 28.31 11.18
CA ASP A 26 -68.67 27.52 11.43
C ASP A 26 -68.40 26.53 10.29
N LEU A 27 -69.43 25.90 9.73
CA LEU A 27 -69.28 24.98 8.60
C LEU A 27 -68.80 25.70 7.33
N ARG A 28 -69.22 26.97 7.13
CA ARG A 28 -68.69 27.82 6.06
C ARG A 28 -67.23 28.18 6.30
N ARG A 29 -66.87 28.56 7.53
CA ARG A 29 -65.48 28.86 7.90
C ARG A 29 -64.56 27.64 7.70
N VAL A 30 -64.97 26.48 8.20
CA VAL A 30 -64.22 25.21 7.99
C VAL A 30 -64.09 24.89 6.50
N ARG A 31 -65.13 25.11 5.71
CA ARG A 31 -65.07 24.89 4.25
C ARG A 31 -64.08 25.84 3.58
N ASP A 32 -64.05 27.11 3.99
CA ASP A 32 -63.11 28.10 3.47
C ASP A 32 -61.66 27.76 3.88
N ASP A 33 -61.45 27.32 5.12
CA ASP A 33 -60.14 26.88 5.62
C ASP A 33 -59.66 25.61 4.89
N VAL A 34 -60.55 24.64 4.63
CA VAL A 34 -60.25 23.46 3.81
C VAL A 34 -59.88 23.83 2.38
N ASN A 35 -60.57 24.81 1.79
CA ASN A 35 -60.24 25.29 0.45
C ASN A 35 -58.87 25.97 0.42
N ARG A 36 -58.54 26.80 1.43
CA ARG A 36 -57.21 27.40 1.57
C ARG A 36 -56.12 26.35 1.75
N LEU A 37 -56.34 25.37 2.62
CA LEU A 37 -55.39 24.28 2.83
C LEU A 37 -55.15 23.49 1.53
N ARG A 38 -56.20 23.23 0.74
CA ARG A 38 -56.06 22.60 -0.57
C ARG A 38 -55.20 23.41 -1.53
N THR A 39 -55.37 24.72 -1.56
CA THR A 39 -54.52 25.60 -2.35
C THR A 39 -53.07 25.51 -1.88
N THR A 40 -52.80 25.64 -0.57
CA THR A 40 -51.43 25.54 -0.02
C THR A 40 -50.79 24.19 -0.27
N VAL A 41 -51.54 23.08 -0.16
CA VAL A 41 -51.06 21.73 -0.49
C VAL A 41 -50.76 21.61 -1.99
N GLY A 42 -51.57 22.23 -2.85
CA GLY A 42 -51.32 22.30 -4.29
C GLY A 42 -50.05 23.07 -4.62
N ASP A 43 -49.83 24.21 -3.99
CA ASP A 43 -48.63 25.03 -4.16
C ASP A 43 -47.38 24.28 -3.70
N LEU A 44 -47.43 23.63 -2.52
CA LEU A 44 -46.33 22.81 -2.00
C LEU A 44 -46.03 21.60 -2.91
N ALA A 45 -47.06 20.94 -3.43
CA ALA A 45 -46.90 19.85 -4.38
C ALA A 45 -46.23 20.33 -5.67
N GLY A 46 -46.55 21.55 -6.13
CA GLY A 46 -45.86 22.22 -7.23
C GLY A 46 -44.38 22.43 -6.93
N THR A 47 -44.05 23.04 -5.78
CA THR A 47 -42.64 23.26 -5.39
C THR A 47 -41.86 21.94 -5.26
N VAL A 48 -42.47 20.90 -4.68
CA VAL A 48 -41.84 19.57 -4.56
C VAL A 48 -41.62 18.92 -5.93
N ALA A 49 -42.55 19.08 -6.86
CA ALA A 49 -42.41 18.58 -8.23
C ALA A 49 -41.27 19.29 -8.99
N GLU A 50 -40.99 20.56 -8.69
CA GLU A 50 -39.86 21.30 -9.26
C GLU A 50 -38.49 20.84 -8.72
N PHE A 51 -38.42 20.41 -7.45
CA PHE A 51 -37.18 19.93 -6.85
C PHE A 51 -36.78 18.51 -7.28
N GLY A 52 -37.74 17.67 -7.68
CA GLY A 52 -37.48 16.28 -8.10
C GLY A 52 -36.41 16.17 -9.21
N PRO A 53 -36.56 16.87 -10.34
CA PRO A 53 -35.55 16.90 -11.40
C PRO A 53 -34.20 17.46 -10.95
N GLN A 54 -34.20 18.52 -10.12
CA GLN A 54 -32.95 19.13 -9.62
C GLN A 54 -32.14 18.15 -8.76
N LEU A 55 -32.79 17.34 -7.92
CA LEU A 55 -32.12 16.31 -7.12
C LEU A 55 -31.53 15.20 -8.00
N LEU A 56 -32.22 14.82 -9.08
CA LEU A 56 -31.70 13.84 -10.05
C LEU A 56 -30.47 14.38 -10.81
N ASP A 57 -30.48 15.67 -11.14
CA ASP A 57 -29.34 16.32 -11.79
C ASP A 57 -28.15 16.42 -10.84
N VAL A 58 -28.36 16.85 -9.60
CA VAL A 58 -27.30 16.85 -8.56
C VAL A 58 -26.75 15.44 -8.33
N GLN A 59 -27.60 14.42 -8.30
CA GLN A 59 -27.15 13.03 -8.14
C GLN A 59 -26.32 12.58 -9.35
N ARG A 60 -26.69 12.98 -10.57
CA ARG A 60 -25.89 12.70 -11.78
C ARG A 60 -24.54 13.40 -11.73
N ASP A 61 -24.52 14.66 -11.34
CA ASP A 61 -23.30 15.47 -11.23
C ASP A 61 -22.35 14.90 -10.17
N LEU A 62 -22.87 14.50 -9.00
CA LEU A 62 -22.08 13.85 -7.96
C LEU A 62 -21.47 12.53 -8.42
N ASN A 63 -22.22 11.72 -9.17
CA ASN A 63 -21.69 10.48 -9.75
C ASN A 63 -20.62 10.76 -10.81
N GLY A 64 -20.80 11.81 -11.62
CA GLY A 64 -19.80 12.26 -12.59
C GLY A 64 -18.50 12.75 -11.91
N LEU A 65 -18.63 13.58 -10.88
CA LEU A 65 -17.50 14.07 -10.08
C LEU A 65 -16.76 12.92 -9.39
N ARG A 66 -17.48 11.94 -8.84
CA ARG A 66 -16.86 10.75 -8.26
C ARG A 66 -16.04 9.98 -9.30
N GLY A 67 -16.58 9.79 -10.50
CA GLY A 67 -15.85 9.15 -11.61
C GLY A 67 -14.56 9.91 -11.97
N LEU A 68 -14.63 11.23 -12.07
CA LEU A 68 -13.45 12.06 -12.34
C LEU A 68 -12.41 12.01 -11.21
N VAL A 69 -12.86 11.94 -9.95
CA VAL A 69 -11.96 11.78 -8.79
C VAL A 69 -11.29 10.41 -8.82
N ASP A 70 -12.04 9.34 -9.12
CA ASP A 70 -11.49 7.98 -9.24
C ASP A 70 -10.48 7.90 -10.41
N GLU A 71 -10.78 8.52 -11.55
CA GLU A 71 -9.86 8.64 -12.70
C GLU A 71 -8.60 9.45 -12.34
N LEU A 72 -8.74 10.56 -11.64
CA LEU A 72 -7.62 11.39 -11.22
C LEU A 72 -6.76 10.67 -10.18
N ALA A 73 -7.37 9.95 -9.23
CA ALA A 73 -6.66 9.15 -8.24
C ALA A 73 -5.86 8.03 -8.92
N ALA A 74 -6.45 7.33 -9.88
CA ALA A 74 -5.76 6.31 -10.66
C ALA A 74 -4.63 6.90 -11.51
N ALA A 75 -4.86 8.06 -12.14
CA ALA A 75 -3.83 8.77 -12.89
C ALA A 75 -2.66 9.23 -12.01
N THR A 76 -2.96 9.68 -10.78
CA THR A 76 -1.93 10.10 -9.81
C THR A 76 -1.10 8.90 -9.36
N GLN A 77 -1.73 7.78 -9.00
CA GLN A 77 -1.02 6.54 -8.65
C GLN A 77 -0.14 6.04 -9.81
N ALA A 78 -0.61 6.16 -11.06
CA ALA A 78 0.18 5.80 -12.25
C ALA A 78 1.40 6.72 -12.49
N THR A 79 1.52 7.83 -11.75
CA THR A 79 2.65 8.77 -11.82
C THR A 79 3.55 8.73 -10.59
N GLU A 80 3.24 7.90 -9.60
CA GLU A 80 4.04 7.78 -8.39
C GLU A 80 4.88 6.50 -8.42
N ASN A 81 6.16 6.64 -8.07
CA ASN A 81 7.07 5.53 -7.81
C ASN A 81 7.97 5.94 -6.63
N PRO A 82 7.44 5.88 -5.39
CA PRO A 82 8.21 6.26 -4.22
C PRO A 82 9.45 5.36 -4.08
N PRO A 83 10.58 5.89 -3.58
CA PRO A 83 11.74 5.07 -3.29
C PRO A 83 11.39 3.93 -2.33
N ALA A 84 11.74 2.70 -2.71
CA ALA A 84 11.57 1.54 -1.83
C ALA A 84 12.50 1.69 -0.61
N ASP A 85 11.93 1.92 0.58
CA ASP A 85 12.71 1.99 1.82
C ASP A 85 12.99 0.58 2.36
N TRP A 86 13.99 -0.08 1.78
CA TRP A 86 14.44 -1.41 2.18
C TRP A 86 14.92 -1.50 3.63
N PHE A 87 15.18 -0.38 4.31
CA PHE A 87 15.68 -0.40 5.67
C PHE A 87 14.56 -0.53 6.69
N THR A 88 13.39 0.05 6.41
CA THR A 88 12.29 0.14 7.38
C THR A 88 11.03 -0.61 6.95
N MET A 89 10.84 -0.93 5.66
CA MET A 89 9.63 -1.58 5.15
C MET A 89 9.29 -2.88 5.89
N SER A 90 7.99 -3.16 6.02
CA SER A 90 7.46 -4.36 6.68
C SER A 90 7.85 -5.63 5.93
N ALA A 91 7.71 -6.79 6.57
CA ALA A 91 7.88 -8.08 5.89
C ALA A 91 6.95 -8.23 4.67
N ALA A 92 5.69 -7.79 4.78
CA ALA A 92 4.71 -7.91 3.71
C ALA A 92 5.04 -7.03 2.50
N ASP A 93 5.49 -5.80 2.74
CA ASP A 93 5.92 -4.88 1.67
C ASP A 93 7.23 -5.36 1.02
N ALA A 94 8.17 -5.86 1.83
CA ALA A 94 9.41 -6.42 1.34
C ALA A 94 9.18 -7.64 0.43
N GLU A 95 8.23 -8.51 0.77
CA GLU A 95 7.91 -9.68 -0.05
C GLU A 95 7.45 -9.26 -1.46
N GLN A 96 6.55 -8.27 -1.54
CA GLN A 96 6.11 -7.70 -2.82
C GLN A 96 7.27 -7.04 -3.57
N ALA A 97 8.11 -6.28 -2.87
CA ALA A 97 9.26 -5.61 -3.47
C ALA A 97 10.31 -6.60 -4.01
N TRP A 98 10.54 -7.72 -3.31
CA TRP A 98 11.39 -8.81 -3.78
C TRP A 98 10.82 -9.42 -5.06
N VAL A 99 9.55 -9.83 -5.08
CA VAL A 99 8.92 -10.41 -6.28
C VAL A 99 9.04 -9.46 -7.48
N ALA A 100 8.67 -8.19 -7.30
CA ALA A 100 8.77 -7.18 -8.37
C ALA A 100 10.22 -7.00 -8.86
N LEU A 101 11.20 -7.04 -7.95
CA LEU A 101 12.61 -6.95 -8.32
C LEU A 101 13.06 -8.17 -9.14
N GLY A 102 12.65 -9.39 -8.75
CA GLY A 102 12.98 -10.62 -9.48
C GLY A 102 12.41 -10.63 -10.90
N ASP A 103 11.14 -10.26 -11.04
CA ASP A 103 10.46 -10.14 -12.32
C ASP A 103 11.15 -9.08 -13.21
N TRP A 104 11.53 -7.95 -12.62
CA TRP A 104 12.24 -6.90 -13.35
C TRP A 104 13.64 -7.33 -13.79
N VAL A 105 14.42 -8.00 -12.94
CA VAL A 105 15.75 -8.54 -13.32
C VAL A 105 15.60 -9.53 -14.48
N HIS A 106 14.60 -10.41 -14.43
CA HIS A 106 14.34 -11.37 -15.49
C HIS A 106 13.87 -10.70 -16.80
N GLY A 107 12.86 -9.84 -16.74
CA GLY A 107 12.26 -9.23 -17.92
C GLY A 107 13.11 -8.14 -18.55
N VAL A 108 13.70 -7.26 -17.73
CA VAL A 108 14.40 -6.06 -18.18
C VAL A 108 15.89 -6.31 -18.31
N LEU A 109 16.60 -6.66 -17.24
CA LEU A 109 18.06 -6.83 -17.31
C LEU A 109 18.46 -8.02 -18.17
N ALA A 110 17.81 -9.18 -18.00
CA ALA A 110 18.12 -10.36 -18.81
C ALA A 110 17.48 -10.28 -20.20
N GLY A 111 16.20 -9.90 -20.30
CA GLY A 111 15.46 -9.90 -21.56
C GLY A 111 15.84 -8.78 -22.52
N TRP A 112 15.75 -7.53 -22.06
CA TRP A 112 15.98 -6.35 -22.92
C TRP A 112 17.45 -5.97 -23.03
N TYR A 113 18.16 -5.92 -21.90
CA TYR A 113 19.55 -5.45 -21.86
C TYR A 113 20.57 -6.58 -21.99
N GLN A 114 20.13 -7.84 -21.90
CA GLN A 114 21.00 -9.02 -22.03
C GLN A 114 22.25 -8.95 -21.16
N ILE A 115 22.08 -8.47 -19.91
CA ILE A 115 23.17 -8.37 -18.94
C ILE A 115 23.79 -9.76 -18.73
N THR A 116 25.11 -9.79 -18.73
CA THR A 116 25.90 -11.03 -18.69
C THR A 116 26.23 -11.44 -17.25
N ARG A 117 26.60 -12.70 -17.06
CA ARG A 117 27.02 -13.25 -15.75
C ARG A 117 28.28 -12.57 -15.19
N ALA A 118 29.12 -11.97 -16.04
CA ALA A 118 30.25 -11.15 -15.61
C ALA A 118 29.83 -9.78 -15.05
N GLN A 119 28.71 -9.23 -15.53
CA GLN A 119 28.20 -7.93 -15.09
C GLN A 119 27.32 -8.05 -13.83
N LEU A 120 26.51 -9.10 -13.75
CA LEU A 120 25.68 -9.40 -12.59
C LEU A 120 25.90 -10.87 -12.17
N PRO A 121 26.79 -11.13 -11.19
CA PRO A 121 27.07 -12.48 -10.72
C PRO A 121 25.83 -13.16 -10.13
N ASP A 122 25.70 -14.47 -10.29
CA ASP A 122 24.48 -15.21 -9.95
C ASP A 122 24.05 -15.10 -8.48
N CYS A 123 25.00 -14.92 -7.55
CA CYS A 123 24.76 -14.76 -6.12
C CYS A 123 24.45 -13.31 -5.70
N TRP A 124 24.24 -12.38 -6.64
CA TRP A 124 24.11 -10.94 -6.37
C TRP A 124 23.15 -10.59 -5.22
N ALA A 125 22.05 -11.32 -5.09
CA ALA A 125 21.03 -11.10 -4.08
C ALA A 125 21.52 -11.38 -2.65
N LEU A 126 22.51 -12.27 -2.48
CA LEU A 126 23.13 -12.57 -1.18
C LEU A 126 24.08 -11.45 -0.73
N HIS A 127 24.61 -10.65 -1.66
CA HIS A 127 25.56 -9.58 -1.35
C HIS A 127 24.83 -8.25 -1.18
N ARG A 128 24.59 -7.83 0.07
CA ARG A 128 23.81 -6.63 0.40
C ARG A 128 24.20 -5.36 -0.39
N PRO A 129 25.49 -5.00 -0.56
CA PRO A 129 25.84 -3.83 -1.37
C PRO A 129 25.42 -3.99 -2.83
N ALA A 130 25.55 -5.19 -3.41
CA ALA A 130 25.14 -5.47 -4.78
C ALA A 130 23.60 -5.48 -4.91
N PHE A 131 22.91 -6.18 -4.00
CA PHE A 131 21.46 -6.16 -3.90
C PHE A 131 20.91 -4.72 -3.88
N LEU A 132 21.46 -3.84 -3.03
CA LEU A 132 21.03 -2.44 -2.96
C LEU A 132 21.27 -1.68 -4.27
N GLN A 133 22.38 -1.93 -4.98
CA GLN A 133 22.58 -1.33 -6.31
C GLN A 133 21.49 -1.77 -7.28
N VAL A 134 21.17 -3.06 -7.33
CA VAL A 134 20.15 -3.61 -8.25
C VAL A 134 18.75 -3.12 -7.87
N ALA A 135 18.43 -3.07 -6.58
CA ALA A 135 17.15 -2.58 -6.09
C ALA A 135 16.94 -1.08 -6.40
N TRP A 136 17.96 -0.24 -6.20
CA TRP A 136 17.88 1.16 -6.59
C TRP A 136 17.84 1.37 -8.10
N LEU A 137 18.54 0.52 -8.85
CA LEU A 137 18.49 0.54 -10.30
C LEU A 137 17.08 0.22 -10.82
N HIS A 138 16.39 -0.76 -10.21
CA HIS A 138 14.99 -1.06 -10.47
C HIS A 138 14.08 0.14 -10.19
N THR A 139 14.14 0.71 -8.98
CA THR A 139 13.34 1.90 -8.64
C THR A 139 13.60 3.06 -9.61
N SER A 140 14.86 3.30 -9.97
CA SER A 140 15.23 4.37 -10.90
C SER A 140 14.74 4.09 -12.33
N HIS A 141 14.75 2.83 -12.75
CA HIS A 141 14.19 2.40 -14.03
C HIS A 141 12.69 2.67 -14.07
N THR A 142 11.96 2.20 -13.06
CA THR A 142 10.52 2.40 -12.97
C THR A 142 10.17 3.90 -13.02
N GLN A 143 10.89 4.74 -12.27
CA GLN A 143 10.71 6.19 -12.35
C GLN A 143 10.95 6.71 -13.77
N ALA A 144 12.08 6.36 -14.39
CA ALA A 144 12.48 6.89 -15.69
C ALA A 144 11.47 6.61 -16.81
N TYR A 145 10.65 5.57 -16.67
CA TYR A 145 9.66 5.13 -17.66
C TYR A 145 8.20 5.41 -17.28
N LEU A 146 7.94 6.16 -16.20
CA LEU A 146 6.59 6.65 -15.92
C LEU A 146 6.09 7.59 -17.01
N PRO A 147 4.78 7.64 -17.32
CA PRO A 147 4.23 8.53 -18.34
C PRO A 147 4.54 10.02 -18.11
N ALA A 148 4.64 10.43 -16.85
CA ALA A 148 4.94 11.81 -16.47
C ALA A 148 6.45 12.11 -16.40
N SER A 149 7.32 11.12 -16.62
CA SER A 149 8.76 11.32 -16.48
C SER A 149 9.37 12.11 -17.63
N HIS A 150 10.28 13.01 -17.29
CA HIS A 150 11.03 13.76 -18.28
C HIS A 150 11.86 12.80 -19.17
N PRO A 151 11.84 12.94 -20.52
CA PRO A 151 12.52 12.01 -21.43
C PRO A 151 14.01 11.78 -21.14
N ASN A 152 14.71 12.82 -20.64
CA ASN A 152 16.12 12.69 -20.25
C ASN A 152 16.38 11.66 -19.13
N GLN A 153 15.39 11.32 -18.29
CA GLN A 153 15.60 10.33 -17.24
C GLN A 153 15.84 8.93 -17.82
N ALA A 154 15.09 8.54 -18.84
CA ALA A 154 15.34 7.28 -19.55
C ALA A 154 16.74 7.30 -20.21
N ALA A 155 17.14 8.42 -20.82
CA ALA A 155 18.46 8.56 -21.41
C ALA A 155 19.60 8.46 -20.37
N GLU A 156 19.49 9.15 -19.24
CA GLU A 156 20.48 9.08 -18.14
C GLU A 156 20.54 7.68 -17.52
N TRP A 157 19.39 7.04 -17.34
CA TRP A 157 19.33 5.67 -16.83
C TRP A 157 20.12 4.71 -17.74
N ASN A 158 19.89 4.79 -19.05
CA ASN A 158 20.52 3.95 -20.06
C ASN A 158 22.02 4.20 -20.24
N THR A 159 22.45 5.46 -20.16
CA THR A 159 23.83 5.85 -20.54
C THR A 159 24.77 6.01 -19.36
N ARG A 160 24.25 6.08 -18.13
CA ARG A 160 25.06 6.35 -16.93
C ARG A 160 24.73 5.44 -15.76
N TRP A 161 23.46 5.32 -15.40
CA TRP A 161 23.10 4.67 -14.13
C TRP A 161 23.22 3.15 -14.20
N LEU A 162 22.80 2.54 -15.30
CA LEU A 162 22.94 1.09 -15.53
C LEU A 162 24.40 0.64 -15.39
N ASP A 163 25.30 1.22 -16.19
CA ASP A 163 26.72 0.85 -16.19
C ASP A 163 27.39 1.14 -14.84
N ALA A 164 27.10 2.29 -14.22
CA ALA A 164 27.68 2.64 -12.93
C ALA A 164 27.23 1.70 -11.80
N ALA A 165 25.97 1.24 -11.82
CA ALA A 165 25.44 0.29 -10.85
C ALA A 165 26.08 -1.10 -11.02
N LEU A 166 26.13 -1.61 -12.25
CA LEU A 166 26.71 -2.93 -12.56
C LEU A 166 28.21 -2.97 -12.24
N GLU A 167 28.95 -1.90 -12.54
CA GLU A 167 30.36 -1.82 -12.17
C GLU A 167 30.55 -1.78 -10.63
N LYS A 168 29.66 -1.13 -9.89
CA LYS A 168 29.68 -1.22 -8.42
C LYS A 168 29.37 -2.63 -7.96
N VAL A 169 28.39 -3.32 -8.53
CA VAL A 169 28.09 -4.73 -8.20
C VAL A 169 29.34 -5.59 -8.37
N ARG A 170 29.99 -5.50 -9.53
CA ARG A 170 31.22 -6.25 -9.84
C ARG A 170 32.34 -6.01 -8.83
N ARG A 171 32.49 -4.77 -8.34
CA ARG A 171 33.50 -4.44 -7.30
C ARG A 171 33.19 -5.04 -5.93
N HIS A 172 31.92 -5.24 -5.60
CA HIS A 172 31.51 -5.81 -4.30
C HIS A 172 31.50 -7.34 -4.29
N ILE A 173 31.48 -7.98 -5.46
CA ILE A 173 31.46 -9.43 -5.61
C ILE A 173 32.71 -9.87 -6.40
N PRO A 174 33.87 -9.97 -5.73
CA PRO A 174 35.08 -10.43 -6.40
C PRO A 174 34.99 -11.94 -6.73
N GLU A 175 35.61 -12.33 -7.84
CA GLU A 175 35.60 -13.73 -8.32
C GLU A 175 36.21 -14.75 -7.35
N SER A 176 37.09 -14.27 -6.47
CA SER A 176 37.68 -15.08 -5.40
C SER A 176 36.66 -15.53 -4.36
N ARG A 177 35.50 -14.89 -4.30
CA ARG A 177 34.41 -15.18 -3.36
C ARG A 177 33.22 -15.79 -4.06
N CYS A 178 33.00 -15.48 -5.33
CA CYS A 178 31.85 -15.96 -6.08
C CYS A 178 32.22 -16.15 -7.53
N ARG A 179 31.95 -17.32 -8.10
CA ARG A 179 32.40 -17.64 -9.46
C ARG A 179 31.24 -18.18 -10.29
N ALA A 180 31.08 -17.68 -11.51
CA ALA A 180 30.18 -18.28 -12.48
C ALA A 180 30.71 -19.66 -12.90
N VAL A 181 29.82 -20.66 -12.99
CA VAL A 181 30.15 -22.03 -13.43
C VAL A 181 29.43 -22.34 -14.73
N THR A 182 30.12 -22.98 -15.68
CA THR A 182 29.54 -23.32 -16.98
C THR A 182 28.44 -24.38 -16.82
N GLY A 183 27.27 -24.13 -17.43
CA GLY A 183 26.18 -25.11 -17.48
C GLY A 183 25.37 -25.26 -16.18
N GLY A 184 25.53 -24.36 -15.22
CA GLY A 184 24.80 -24.38 -13.95
C GLY A 184 24.87 -23.06 -13.17
N PRO A 185 24.23 -22.99 -12.00
CA PRO A 185 24.34 -21.84 -11.11
C PRO A 185 25.80 -21.63 -10.69
N GLY A 186 26.21 -20.38 -10.53
CA GLY A 186 27.54 -20.04 -10.02
C GLY A 186 27.77 -20.59 -8.61
N GLU A 187 29.02 -20.62 -8.16
CA GLU A 187 29.44 -21.03 -6.82
C GLU A 187 29.60 -19.82 -5.92
N HIS A 188 28.95 -19.85 -4.75
CA HIS A 188 29.17 -18.90 -3.66
C HIS A 188 30.23 -19.48 -2.69
N LEU A 189 31.49 -19.08 -2.87
CA LEU A 189 32.65 -19.66 -2.20
C LEU A 189 32.85 -19.17 -0.76
N ILE A 190 32.14 -18.12 -0.34
CA ILE A 190 32.18 -17.64 1.07
C ILE A 190 31.69 -18.74 2.01
N ASP A 191 30.59 -19.42 1.65
CA ASP A 191 30.03 -20.50 2.47
C ASP A 191 31.03 -21.65 2.65
N HIS A 192 31.82 -21.95 1.60
CA HIS A 192 32.87 -22.97 1.66
C HIS A 192 34.06 -22.55 2.51
N LEU A 193 34.46 -21.27 2.48
CA LEU A 193 35.56 -20.76 3.31
C LEU A 193 35.17 -20.72 4.78
N GLU A 194 33.95 -20.29 5.11
CA GLU A 194 33.43 -20.29 6.49
C GLU A 194 33.27 -21.72 7.03
N THR A 195 32.72 -22.62 6.23
CA THR A 195 32.60 -24.05 6.58
C THR A 195 33.97 -24.72 6.77
N ALA A 196 34.96 -24.40 5.93
CA ALA A 196 36.31 -24.94 6.05
C ALA A 196 37.10 -24.37 7.24
N GLN A 197 36.82 -23.13 7.66
CA GLN A 197 37.39 -22.54 8.87
C GLN A 197 36.79 -23.16 10.13
N HIS A 198 35.46 -23.36 10.17
CA HIS A 198 34.79 -24.05 11.29
C HIS A 198 35.20 -25.53 11.43
N GLY A 199 35.57 -26.20 10.34
CA GLY A 199 36.11 -27.56 10.38
C GLY A 199 37.55 -27.68 10.88
N ARG A 200 38.32 -26.58 10.94
CA ARG A 200 39.72 -26.57 11.40
C ARG A 200 39.87 -26.19 12.88
N ASP A 201 38.97 -25.37 13.40
CA ASP A 201 39.03 -24.87 14.78
C ASP A 201 38.11 -25.68 15.71
N GLY A 202 38.50 -26.92 16.02
CA GLY A 202 37.87 -27.75 17.04
C GLY A 202 38.16 -27.30 18.49
N GLY A 203 37.93 -26.03 18.81
CA GLY A 203 37.96 -25.47 20.17
C GLY A 203 36.63 -24.80 20.52
N PRO A 204 36.28 -24.59 21.81
CA PRO A 204 34.96 -24.09 22.20
C PRO A 204 34.81 -22.64 21.75
N GLY A 205 34.34 -22.48 20.51
CA GLY A 205 34.04 -21.21 19.90
C GLY A 205 32.93 -20.52 20.67
N LEU A 206 33.15 -19.23 20.94
CA LEU A 206 32.17 -18.31 21.52
C LEU A 206 30.81 -18.52 20.85
N PRO A 207 29.71 -18.56 21.62
CA PRO A 207 28.40 -18.75 21.06
C PRO A 207 28.13 -17.65 20.04
N TYR A 208 27.76 -18.07 18.83
CA TYR A 208 27.03 -17.22 17.90
C TYR A 208 25.95 -16.48 18.71
N PRO A 209 25.81 -15.15 18.59
CA PRO A 209 24.65 -14.51 19.17
C PRO A 209 23.43 -15.18 18.54
N THR A 210 22.59 -15.73 19.41
CA THR A 210 21.28 -16.26 19.07
C THR A 210 20.58 -15.29 18.13
N ALA A 211 20.01 -15.83 17.06
CA ALA A 211 19.46 -15.13 15.90
C ALA A 211 18.22 -14.25 16.18
N SER A 212 18.17 -13.51 17.29
CA SER A 212 17.00 -12.68 17.65
C SER A 212 17.26 -11.18 17.79
N GLU A 213 18.48 -10.66 17.60
CA GLU A 213 18.73 -9.21 17.69
C GLU A 213 19.59 -8.60 16.58
N ALA A 214 20.44 -9.37 15.92
CA ALA A 214 21.26 -8.87 14.81
C ALA A 214 20.55 -9.05 13.47
N SER A 215 20.62 -8.03 12.59
CA SER A 215 20.24 -8.18 11.18
C SER A 215 20.94 -9.41 10.59
N PRO A 216 20.28 -10.28 9.81
CA PRO A 216 20.90 -11.41 9.12
C PRO A 216 21.95 -10.93 8.11
N TYR A 217 22.06 -9.63 7.93
CA TYR A 217 23.05 -8.96 7.13
C TYR A 217 24.06 -8.25 8.05
N PRO A 218 25.33 -8.70 8.09
CA PRO A 218 26.37 -7.95 8.78
C PRO A 218 26.48 -6.53 8.20
N ASN A 219 26.80 -5.56 9.07
CA ASN A 219 26.94 -4.15 8.72
C ASN A 219 27.92 -3.98 7.54
N PRO A 220 27.52 -3.32 6.43
CA PRO A 220 28.36 -3.18 5.24
C PRO A 220 29.66 -2.38 5.50
N TYR A 221 29.73 -1.64 6.61
CA TYR A 221 30.91 -0.87 7.02
C TYR A 221 31.83 -1.63 7.99
N ASP A 222 31.38 -2.75 8.57
CA ASP A 222 32.23 -3.59 9.42
C ASP A 222 33.16 -4.47 8.57
N GLN A 223 32.83 -4.66 7.29
CA GLN A 223 33.73 -5.29 6.33
C GLN A 223 34.71 -4.24 5.80
N GLN A 224 35.77 -3.96 6.56
CA GLN A 224 36.94 -3.25 6.02
C GLN A 224 37.60 -4.13 4.96
N TYR A 225 37.26 -3.92 3.69
CA TYR A 225 37.83 -4.70 2.60
C TYR A 225 39.23 -4.18 2.27
N PRO A 226 40.29 -4.98 2.44
CA PRO A 226 41.57 -4.65 1.86
C PRO A 226 41.40 -4.59 0.34
N THR A 227 41.88 -3.49 -0.26
CA THR A 227 41.93 -3.34 -1.71
C THR A 227 42.93 -4.36 -2.25
N GLN A 228 42.47 -5.55 -2.65
CA GLN A 228 43.35 -6.51 -3.31
C GLN A 228 43.55 -6.10 -4.77
N PRO A 229 44.80 -5.89 -5.21
CA PRO A 229 45.10 -5.63 -6.61
C PRO A 229 45.26 -6.97 -7.34
N HIS A 230 44.15 -7.66 -7.62
CA HIS A 230 44.17 -8.77 -8.58
C HIS A 230 42.93 -8.72 -9.46
N GLN A 231 43.14 -8.20 -10.67
CA GLN A 231 42.30 -8.46 -11.84
C GLN A 231 42.41 -9.95 -12.19
N GLN A 232 41.71 -10.82 -11.46
CA GLN A 232 41.28 -12.07 -12.06
C GLN A 232 40.15 -11.71 -13.01
N ARG A 233 40.46 -11.83 -14.30
CA ARG A 233 39.57 -11.51 -15.41
C ARG A 233 38.52 -12.62 -15.48
N SER A 234 37.26 -12.24 -15.65
CA SER A 234 36.18 -13.20 -15.84
C SER A 234 36.50 -14.15 -16.99
N PRO A 235 36.14 -15.43 -16.87
CA PRO A 235 36.28 -16.34 -17.99
C PRO A 235 35.57 -15.77 -19.22
N ASP A 236 36.19 -15.84 -20.40
CA ASP A 236 35.64 -15.27 -21.65
C ASP A 236 34.19 -15.70 -21.94
N TRP A 237 33.76 -16.87 -21.44
CA TRP A 237 32.39 -17.36 -21.59
C TRP A 237 31.38 -16.64 -20.68
N ALA A 238 31.78 -16.20 -19.48
CA ALA A 238 30.89 -15.50 -18.54
C ALA A 238 30.59 -14.07 -19.01
N GLU A 239 31.48 -13.50 -19.82
CA GLU A 239 31.26 -12.23 -20.53
C GLU A 239 30.30 -12.38 -21.72
N GLN A 240 29.99 -13.60 -22.15
CA GLN A 240 29.12 -13.89 -23.30
C GLN A 240 27.77 -14.49 -22.89
N GLU A 241 27.68 -15.07 -21.69
CA GLU A 241 26.47 -15.71 -21.21
C GLU A 241 25.56 -14.73 -20.46
N VAL A 242 24.35 -14.54 -20.98
CA VAL A 242 23.29 -13.72 -20.36
C VAL A 242 22.81 -14.36 -19.06
N ILE A 243 22.53 -13.54 -18.04
CA ILE A 243 21.94 -14.00 -16.79
C ILE A 243 20.60 -14.70 -17.03
N ARG A 244 20.29 -15.73 -16.24
CA ARG A 244 19.02 -16.46 -16.32
C ARG A 244 18.49 -16.76 -14.92
N ALA A 245 17.17 -16.81 -14.78
CA ALA A 245 16.52 -17.16 -13.51
C ALA A 245 17.02 -18.52 -12.99
N ASP A 246 17.32 -19.48 -13.86
CA ASP A 246 17.88 -20.78 -13.48
C ASP A 246 19.27 -20.68 -12.82
N TYR A 247 20.02 -19.61 -13.07
CA TYR A 247 21.37 -19.42 -12.51
C TYR A 247 21.33 -18.71 -11.15
N TRP A 248 20.53 -17.66 -11.02
CA TRP A 248 20.49 -16.82 -9.81
C TRP A 248 19.29 -17.08 -8.90
N GLY A 249 18.24 -17.76 -9.38
CA GLY A 249 16.96 -17.90 -8.68
C GLY A 249 17.04 -18.61 -7.33
N GLY A 250 17.95 -19.59 -7.20
CA GLY A 250 18.21 -20.27 -5.92
C GLY A 250 18.77 -19.31 -4.87
N TYR A 251 19.82 -18.56 -5.22
CA TYR A 251 20.42 -17.55 -4.35
C TYR A 251 19.47 -16.41 -4.01
N PHE A 252 18.67 -16.00 -4.98
CA PHE A 252 17.64 -14.99 -4.78
C PHE A 252 16.57 -15.44 -3.78
N THR A 253 16.06 -16.66 -3.93
CA THR A 253 15.06 -17.21 -3.01
C THR A 253 15.63 -17.33 -1.59
N GLN A 254 16.88 -17.78 -1.47
CA GLN A 254 17.58 -17.84 -0.19
C GLN A 254 17.72 -16.45 0.46
N ALA A 255 18.16 -15.45 -0.30
CA ALA A 255 18.30 -14.07 0.18
C ALA A 255 16.96 -13.48 0.65
N MET A 256 15.91 -13.68 -0.16
CA MET A 256 14.55 -13.22 0.13
C MET A 256 14.02 -13.87 1.42
N GLN A 257 14.15 -15.19 1.57
CA GLN A 257 13.69 -15.89 2.76
C GLN A 257 14.41 -15.42 4.03
N ALA A 258 15.72 -15.19 3.96
CA ALA A 258 16.50 -14.65 5.07
C ALA A 258 16.03 -13.23 5.47
N ASP A 259 15.78 -12.35 4.48
CA ASP A 259 15.26 -11.00 4.72
C ASP A 259 13.90 -11.03 5.42
N LEU A 260 12.97 -11.81 4.87
CA LEU A 260 11.60 -11.91 5.37
C LEU A 260 11.54 -12.51 6.77
N ALA A 261 12.35 -13.53 7.05
CA ALA A 261 12.44 -14.12 8.38
C ALA A 261 12.87 -13.07 9.43
N TRP A 262 13.88 -12.26 9.11
CA TRP A 262 14.33 -11.21 10.01
C TRP A 262 13.29 -10.09 10.20
N ARG A 263 12.67 -9.63 9.11
CA ARG A 263 11.65 -8.58 9.20
C ARG A 263 10.46 -9.01 10.03
N ARG A 264 9.99 -10.26 9.87
CA ARG A 264 8.89 -10.80 10.70
C ARG A 264 9.25 -10.76 12.18
N GLY A 265 10.46 -11.19 12.54
CA GLY A 265 10.93 -11.10 13.94
C GLY A 265 10.99 -9.67 14.47
N ARG A 266 11.48 -8.72 13.66
CA ARG A 266 11.51 -7.29 14.03
C ARG A 266 10.09 -6.72 14.18
N ASP A 267 9.20 -7.02 13.24
CA ASP A 267 7.84 -6.48 13.21
C ASP A 267 7.02 -7.02 14.40
N GLU A 268 7.22 -8.30 14.79
CA GLU A 268 6.65 -8.90 16.00
C GLU A 268 7.17 -8.22 17.29
N GLN A 269 8.47 -7.92 17.36
CA GLN A 269 9.06 -7.20 18.49
C GLN A 269 8.46 -5.80 18.66
N LEU A 270 8.30 -5.06 17.55
CA LEU A 270 7.70 -3.72 17.55
C LEU A 270 6.22 -3.77 17.98
N ALA A 271 5.46 -4.76 17.50
CA ALA A 271 4.07 -4.94 17.91
C ALA A 271 3.95 -5.22 19.43
N THR A 272 4.85 -6.04 19.96
CA THR A 272 4.89 -6.35 21.40
C THR A 272 5.20 -5.11 22.24
N GLN A 273 6.21 -4.32 21.84
CA GLN A 273 6.61 -3.09 22.54
C GLN A 273 5.49 -2.03 22.56
N ASN A 274 4.75 -1.89 21.46
CA ASN A 274 3.62 -0.97 21.38
C ASN A 274 2.48 -1.38 22.34
N THR A 275 2.19 -2.68 22.42
CA THR A 275 1.16 -3.23 23.31
C THR A 275 1.51 -3.00 24.79
N GLU A 276 2.77 -3.19 25.17
CA GLU A 276 3.25 -2.93 26.54
C GLU A 276 3.20 -1.43 26.89
N THR A 277 3.48 -0.56 25.92
CA THR A 277 3.45 0.89 26.11
C THR A 277 2.03 1.41 26.30
N GLU A 278 1.06 0.92 25.52
CA GLU A 278 -0.36 1.26 25.66
C GLU A 278 -0.93 0.77 27.01
N THR A 279 -0.57 -0.45 27.43
CA THR A 279 -1.01 -1.01 28.72
C THR A 279 -0.50 -0.18 29.91
N ARG A 280 0.69 0.43 29.80
CA ARG A 280 1.29 1.26 30.86
C ARG A 280 0.72 2.68 30.94
N GLN A 281 0.09 3.17 29.87
CA GLN A 281 -0.47 4.52 29.80
C GLN A 281 -1.96 4.58 30.17
N GLN A 282 -2.61 3.45 30.46
CA GLN A 282 -3.98 3.42 30.93
C GLN A 282 -4.05 3.95 32.38
N PRO A 283 -4.68 5.11 32.64
CA PRO A 283 -4.77 5.64 33.99
C PRO A 283 -5.67 4.75 34.84
N SER A 284 -5.22 4.45 36.06
CA SER A 284 -6.00 3.73 37.07
C SER A 284 -7.20 4.60 37.46
N ASP A 285 -8.34 4.31 36.83
CA ASP A 285 -9.67 4.78 37.26
C ASP A 285 -10.09 4.01 38.53
N ASP A 286 -9.32 4.15 39.62
CA ASP A 286 -9.78 3.73 40.94
C ASP A 286 -10.54 4.90 41.58
N PRO A 287 -11.86 4.80 41.81
CA PRO A 287 -12.59 5.83 42.52
C PRO A 287 -12.13 5.87 44.00
N PRO A 288 -12.01 7.07 44.60
CA PRO A 288 -11.50 7.19 45.96
C PRO A 288 -12.45 6.50 46.95
N PRO A 289 -11.89 5.82 47.98
CA PRO A 289 -12.70 5.14 48.99
C PRO A 289 -13.54 6.16 49.77
N ARG A 290 -14.82 5.83 49.95
CA ARG A 290 -15.79 6.60 50.74
C ARG A 290 -15.61 6.39 52.23
#